data_AF-A0A3C0NZR0-F1
#
_entry.id   AF-A0A3C0NZR0-F1
#
_cell.length_a   1.000
_cell.length_b   1.000
_cell.length_c   1.000
_cell.angle_alpha   90.00
_cell.angle_beta   90.00
_cell.angle_gamma   90.00
#
_symmetry.space_group_name_H-M   'P 1'
#
loop_
_entity.id
_entity.type
_entity.pdbx_description
1 polymer ?
#
loop_
_entity_poly.entity_id
_entity_poly.type
_entity_poly.pdbx_seq_one_letter_code
_entity_poly.pdbx_strand_id
1 'polypeptide(L)'
;MDLTIIFSILISFAVTAVSGYFVLRVMRKLKAAQTEREDGVQSHLKKAGTPTMGGIMIIIGIMITSLIYVGRYPKIIPVLILTAGFCVIGFLDDFLKVVLRRSDGLMPWQKLLGQFVVTVLFYISLRHAGISMAMIIPFTGGEAVDIGIIAVPFLFIVV
;
A
#
# COMPACT_ATOMS: atom_id res chain seq x y z
N MET A 1 23.19 2.39 -11.92
CA MET A 1 21.80 2.85 -11.76
C MET A 1 21.44 3.68 -12.96
N ASP A 2 20.37 3.34 -13.67
CA ASP A 2 19.91 4.11 -14.81
C ASP A 2 19.39 5.48 -14.36
N LEU A 3 19.66 6.53 -15.14
CA LEU A 3 19.21 7.90 -14.87
C LEU A 3 17.69 7.98 -14.63
N THR A 4 16.91 7.14 -15.31
CA THR A 4 15.46 7.06 -15.14
C THR A 4 15.06 6.67 -13.71
N ILE A 5 15.81 5.77 -13.07
CA ILE A 5 15.54 5.33 -11.69
C ILE A 5 15.83 6.48 -10.72
N ILE A 6 16.93 7.19 -10.94
CA ILE A 6 17.30 8.36 -10.12
C ILE A 6 16.22 9.44 -10.21
N PHE A 7 15.76 9.77 -11.42
CA PHE A 7 14.66 10.72 -11.61
C PHE A 7 13.36 10.24 -10.98
N SER A 8 13.03 8.95 -11.07
CA SER A 8 11.83 8.39 -10.43
C SER A 8 11.87 8.58 -8.91
N ILE A 9 13.01 8.32 -8.27
CA ILE A 9 13.20 8.51 -6.83
C ILE A 9 13.04 9.99 -6.45
N LEU A 10 13.69 10.89 -7.20
CA LEU A 10 13.64 12.33 -6.92
C LEU A 10 12.22 12.89 -7.08
N ILE A 11 11.51 12.49 -8.14
CA ILE A 11 10.11 12.89 -8.37
C ILE A 11 9.23 12.37 -7.23
N SER A 12 9.34 11.08 -6.88
CA SER A 12 8.54 10.49 -5.79
C SER A 12 8.80 11.18 -4.46
N PHE A 13 10.06 11.50 -4.17
CA PHE A 13 10.43 12.23 -2.96
C PHE A 13 9.83 13.64 -2.95
N ALA A 14 10.00 14.40 -4.03
CA ALA A 14 9.49 15.76 -4.14
C ALA A 14 7.95 15.80 -4.00
N VAL A 15 7.24 14.91 -4.72
CA VAL A 15 5.78 14.80 -4.64
C VAL A 15 5.34 14.44 -3.23
N THR A 16 5.98 13.45 -2.59
CA THR A 16 5.66 13.05 -1.22
C THR A 16 5.87 14.20 -0.24
N ALA A 17 7.01 14.88 -0.31
CA ALA A 17 7.34 16.00 0.58
C ALA A 17 6.35 17.17 0.44
N VAL A 18 6.01 17.55 -0.80
CA VAL A 18 5.03 18.63 -1.06
C VAL A 18 3.63 18.21 -0.61
N SER A 19 3.23 16.96 -0.86
CA SER A 19 1.92 16.45 -0.43
C SER A 19 1.74 16.54 1.08
N GLY A 20 2.83 16.39 1.86
CA GLY A 20 2.78 16.46 3.32
C GLY A 20 2.26 17.77 3.86
N TYR A 21 2.60 18.89 3.21
CA TYR A 21 2.08 20.19 3.63
C TYR A 21 0.55 20.27 3.58
N PHE A 22 -0.06 19.70 2.54
CA PHE A 22 -1.51 19.69 2.36
C PHE A 22 -2.19 18.61 3.20
N VAL A 23 -1.68 17.37 3.13
CA VAL A 23 -2.26 16.22 3.84
C VAL A 23 -2.26 16.45 5.35
N LEU A 24 -1.16 16.94 5.93
CA LEU A 24 -1.10 17.20 7.38
C LEU A 24 -2.09 18.29 7.83
N ARG A 25 -2.47 19.23 6.96
CA ARG A 25 -3.50 20.23 7.28
C ARG A 25 -4.89 19.63 7.25
N VAL A 26 -5.19 18.84 6.22
CA VAL A 26 -6.48 18.13 6.12
C VAL A 26 -6.66 17.18 7.30
N MET A 27 -5.63 16.43 7.65
CA MET A 27 -5.67 15.49 8.75
C MET A 27 -5.85 16.17 10.12
N ARG A 28 -5.20 17.31 10.35
CA ARG A 28 -5.43 18.12 11.56
C ARG A 28 -6.87 18.62 11.64
N LYS A 29 -7.48 19.02 10.50
CA LYS A 29 -8.90 19.44 10.46
C LYS A 29 -9.86 18.29 10.72
N LEU A 30 -9.55 17.09 10.24
CA LEU A 30 -10.37 15.89 10.46
C LEU A 30 -10.33 15.39 11.91
N LYS A 31 -9.63 16.08 12.82
CA LYS A 31 -9.37 15.63 14.19
C LYS A 31 -8.88 14.19 14.22
N ALA A 32 -8.07 13.83 13.22
CA ALA A 32 -7.46 12.51 13.09
C ALA A 32 -6.31 12.30 14.10
N ALA A 33 -6.40 12.95 15.26
CA ALA A 33 -5.57 12.72 16.41
C ALA A 33 -6.27 11.63 17.23
N GLN A 34 -5.57 10.52 17.47
CA GLN A 34 -6.06 9.47 18.36
C GLN A 34 -6.55 10.08 19.68
N THR A 35 -7.79 9.78 20.05
CA THR A 35 -8.27 10.00 21.41
C THR A 35 -7.62 8.89 22.23
N GLU A 36 -6.58 9.21 23.00
CA GLU A 36 -5.98 8.23 23.90
C GLU A 36 -7.03 7.77 24.92
N ARG A 37 -7.11 6.46 25.15
CA ARG A 37 -7.82 5.90 26.30
C ARG A 37 -7.18 6.47 27.57
N GLU A 38 -8.00 6.89 28.52
CA GLU A 38 -7.57 7.45 29.80
C GLU A 38 -6.71 6.48 30.65
N ASP A 39 -6.66 5.19 30.28
CA ASP A 39 -5.93 4.13 31.00
C ASP A 39 -4.42 4.01 30.68
N GLY A 40 -3.85 4.90 29.85
CA GLY A 40 -2.45 4.84 29.40
C GLY A 40 -1.45 5.62 30.27
N VAL A 41 -0.27 5.05 30.51
CA VAL A 41 0.85 5.68 31.25
C VAL A 41 1.20 7.07 30.66
N GLN A 42 1.38 8.09 31.52
CA GLN A 42 1.52 9.52 31.15
C GLN A 42 2.60 9.86 30.09
N SER A 43 3.54 8.96 29.80
CA SER A 43 4.50 9.08 28.70
C SER A 43 3.88 9.01 27.30
N HIS A 44 2.66 8.46 27.16
CA HIS A 44 1.92 8.37 25.89
C HIS A 44 1.27 9.70 25.48
N LEU A 45 0.91 10.55 26.46
CA LEU A 45 0.30 11.87 26.23
C LEU A 45 1.15 12.83 25.38
N LYS A 46 2.47 12.62 25.29
CA LYS A 46 3.37 13.43 24.42
C LYS A 46 3.20 13.15 22.92
N LYS A 47 2.55 12.05 22.52
CA LYS A 47 2.24 11.73 21.12
C LYS A 47 0.80 12.10 20.72
N ALA A 48 0.00 12.59 21.68
CA ALA A 48 -1.35 13.06 21.46
C ALA A 48 -1.35 14.24 20.48
N GLY A 49 -2.03 14.08 19.33
CA GLY A 49 -2.11 15.11 18.30
C GLY A 49 -1.40 14.80 16.99
N THR A 50 -0.58 13.74 16.94
CA THR A 50 0.08 13.32 15.69
C THR A 50 -0.95 12.62 14.77
N PRO A 51 -1.18 13.10 13.54
CA PRO A 51 -2.20 12.55 12.65
C PRO A 51 -1.86 11.12 12.17
N THR A 52 -2.82 10.18 12.25
CA THR A 52 -2.57 8.72 12.14
C THR A 52 -2.86 8.07 10.77
N MET A 53 -2.53 8.73 9.66
CA MET A 53 -2.69 8.22 8.26
C MET A 53 -1.65 8.83 7.30
N GLY A 54 -0.42 9.04 7.77
CA GLY A 54 0.65 9.62 6.94
C GLY A 54 0.97 8.81 5.66
N GLY A 55 0.57 7.53 5.61
CA GLY A 55 0.74 6.67 4.44
C GLY A 55 0.11 7.22 3.17
N ILE A 56 -0.94 8.05 3.28
CA ILE A 56 -1.57 8.72 2.13
C ILE A 56 -0.55 9.54 1.33
N MET A 57 0.39 10.21 2.00
CA MET A 57 1.43 11.00 1.34
C MET A 57 2.35 10.12 0.48
N ILE A 58 2.73 8.97 1.02
CA ILE A 58 3.61 8.00 0.34
C ILE A 58 2.89 7.44 -0.88
N ILE A 59 1.62 7.07 -0.75
CA ILE A 59 0.82 6.56 -1.85
C ILE A 59 0.66 7.61 -2.95
N ILE A 60 0.42 8.88 -2.61
CA ILE A 60 0.36 9.96 -3.61
C ILE A 60 1.67 10.03 -4.41
N GLY A 61 2.81 9.96 -3.73
CA GLY A 61 4.13 9.91 -4.36
C GLY A 61 4.32 8.73 -5.30
N ILE A 62 3.97 7.53 -4.85
CA ILE A 62 4.06 6.29 -5.64
C ILE A 62 3.13 6.37 -6.85
N MET A 63 1.87 6.77 -6.67
CA MET A 63 0.86 6.79 -7.75
C MET A 63 1.23 7.79 -8.83
N ILE A 64 1.59 9.02 -8.46
CA ILE A 64 1.95 10.07 -9.44
C ILE A 64 3.21 9.68 -10.20
N THR A 65 4.26 9.23 -9.49
CA THR A 65 5.50 8.79 -10.13
C THR A 65 5.26 7.60 -11.06
N SER A 66 4.51 6.60 -10.59
CA SER A 66 4.23 5.39 -11.38
C SER A 66 3.42 5.70 -12.63
N LEU A 67 2.44 6.61 -12.55
CA LEU A 67 1.64 7.03 -13.71
C LEU A 67 2.47 7.76 -14.78
N ILE A 68 3.50 8.50 -14.38
CA ILE A 68 4.43 9.13 -15.34
C ILE A 68 5.21 8.06 -16.13
N TYR A 69 5.60 6.97 -15.47
CA TYR A 69 6.47 5.94 -16.06
C TYR A 69 5.73 4.73 -16.63
N VAL A 70 4.43 4.59 -16.38
CA VAL A 70 3.63 3.41 -16.78
C VAL A 70 3.64 3.17 -18.29
N GLY A 71 3.64 4.24 -19.10
CA GLY A 71 3.68 4.12 -20.56
C GLY A 71 5.02 3.59 -21.09
N ARG A 72 6.12 3.82 -20.37
CA ARG A 72 7.45 3.32 -20.73
C ARG A 72 7.74 1.94 -20.12
N TYR A 73 7.16 1.65 -18.96
CA TYR A 73 7.36 0.40 -18.22
C TYR A 73 6.01 -0.24 -17.88
N PRO A 74 5.37 -0.95 -18.83
CA PRO A 74 4.04 -1.53 -18.60
C PRO A 74 4.01 -2.59 -17.50
N LYS A 75 5.17 -3.17 -17.15
CA LYS A 75 5.32 -4.09 -16.00
C LYS A 75 5.04 -3.44 -14.64
N ILE A 76 4.91 -2.11 -14.57
CA ILE A 76 4.49 -1.39 -13.37
C ILE A 76 3.00 -1.60 -13.09
N ILE A 77 2.17 -1.86 -14.11
CA ILE A 77 0.71 -1.91 -13.99
C ILE A 77 0.22 -2.92 -12.92
N PRO A 78 0.68 -4.19 -12.91
CA PRO A 78 0.23 -5.15 -11.90
C PRO A 78 0.60 -4.69 -10.48
N VAL A 79 1.81 -4.17 -10.28
CA VAL A 79 2.29 -3.67 -8.98
C VAL A 79 1.49 -2.44 -8.53
N LEU A 80 1.12 -1.57 -9.47
CA LEU A 80 0.31 -0.39 -9.19
C LEU A 80 -1.10 -0.78 -8.74
N ILE A 81 -1.72 -1.76 -9.41
CA ILE A 81 -3.04 -2.30 -9.03
C ILE A 81 -2.99 -2.92 -7.63
N LEU A 82 -1.96 -3.72 -7.35
CA LEU A 82 -1.75 -4.33 -6.04
C LEU A 82 -1.63 -3.25 -4.96
N THR A 83 -0.71 -2.31 -5.15
CA THR A 83 -0.44 -1.22 -4.19
C THR A 83 -1.68 -0.35 -3.95
N ALA A 84 -2.38 0.03 -5.01
CA ALA A 84 -3.61 0.82 -4.92
C ALA A 84 -4.73 0.06 -4.20
N GLY A 85 -4.90 -1.23 -4.49
CA GLY A 85 -5.90 -2.07 -3.83
C GLY A 85 -5.69 -2.17 -2.32
N PHE A 86 -4.47 -2.49 -1.89
CA PHE A 86 -4.13 -2.55 -0.46
C PHE A 86 -4.19 -1.19 0.22
N CYS A 87 -3.81 -0.13 -0.49
CA CYS A 87 -3.98 1.24 -0.03
C CYS A 87 -5.45 1.55 0.29
N VAL A 88 -6.38 1.21 -0.61
CA VAL A 88 -7.81 1.50 -0.40
C VAL A 88 -8.34 0.75 0.82
N ILE A 89 -7.95 -0.52 1.00
CA ILE A 89 -8.36 -1.32 2.16
C ILE A 89 -7.82 -0.71 3.46
N GLY A 90 -6.52 -0.37 3.49
CA GLY A 90 -5.88 0.25 4.66
C GLY A 90 -6.45 1.64 4.98
N PHE A 91 -6.64 2.47 3.95
CA PHE A 91 -7.26 3.79 4.10
C PHE A 91 -8.67 3.68 4.66
N LEU A 92 -9.48 2.75 4.17
CA LEU A 92 -10.84 2.56 4.68
C LEU A 92 -10.85 2.08 6.13
N ASP A 93 -9.91 1.22 6.53
CA ASP A 93 -9.76 0.76 7.92
C ASP A 93 -9.40 1.90 8.86
N ASP A 94 -8.37 2.66 8.51
CA ASP A 94 -7.93 3.80 9.30
C ASP A 94 -9.01 4.89 9.32
N PHE A 95 -9.71 5.11 8.21
CA PHE A 95 -10.79 6.10 8.12
C PHE A 95 -11.94 5.75 9.06
N LEU A 96 -12.35 4.48 9.10
CA LEU A 96 -13.43 4.03 9.96
C LEU A 96 -13.06 4.14 11.45
N LYS A 97 -11.80 3.84 11.78
CA LYS A 97 -11.28 3.93 13.16
C LYS A 97 -11.18 5.37 13.65
N VAL A 98 -10.59 6.22 12.83
CA VAL A 98 -10.16 7.56 13.25
C VAL A 98 -11.27 8.59 13.06
N VAL A 99 -11.92 8.59 11.90
CA VAL A 99 -12.95 9.59 11.55
C VAL A 99 -14.31 9.16 12.09
N LEU A 100 -14.65 7.88 11.95
CA LEU A 100 -15.93 7.34 12.42
C LEU A 100 -15.91 6.83 13.88
N ARG A 101 -14.76 6.89 14.56
CA ARG A 101 -14.58 6.49 15.97
C ARG A 101 -15.07 5.06 16.28
N ARG A 102 -15.03 4.15 15.29
CA ARG A 102 -15.34 2.74 15.51
C ARG A 102 -14.07 2.03 15.96
N SER A 103 -14.04 1.52 17.19
CA SER A 103 -12.86 0.87 17.78
C SER A 103 -12.28 -0.25 16.89
N ASP A 104 -13.15 -0.96 16.18
CA ASP A 104 -12.78 -2.20 15.50
C ASP A 104 -12.36 -1.99 14.04
N GLY A 105 -12.63 -0.79 13.48
CA GLY A 105 -12.41 -0.53 12.05
C GLY A 105 -13.25 -1.41 11.12
N LEU A 106 -12.68 -1.86 10.00
CA LEU A 106 -13.31 -2.90 9.18
C LEU A 106 -13.32 -4.24 9.93
N MET A 107 -14.42 -4.99 9.78
CA MET A 107 -14.50 -6.34 10.31
C MET A 107 -13.44 -7.25 9.67
N PRO A 108 -12.88 -8.23 10.40
CA PRO A 108 -11.81 -9.10 9.89
C PRO A 108 -12.16 -9.78 8.55
N TRP A 109 -13.41 -10.25 8.40
CA TRP A 109 -13.85 -10.88 7.16
C TRP A 109 -13.94 -9.90 5.97
N GLN A 110 -14.26 -8.63 6.21
CA GLN A 110 -14.30 -7.61 5.15
C GLN A 110 -12.91 -7.26 4.66
N LYS A 111 -11.92 -7.20 5.58
CA LYS A 111 -10.50 -7.04 5.22
C LYS A 111 -10.02 -8.21 4.39
N LEU A 112 -10.28 -9.43 4.87
CA LEU A 112 -9.88 -10.65 4.17
C LEU A 112 -10.51 -10.73 2.77
N LEU A 113 -11.79 -10.41 2.65
CA LEU A 113 -12.48 -10.37 1.35
C LEU A 113 -11.87 -9.31 0.43
N GLY A 114 -11.56 -8.12 0.96
CA GLY A 114 -10.88 -7.06 0.21
C GLY A 114 -9.51 -7.51 -0.31
N GLN A 115 -8.69 -8.09 0.57
CA GLN A 115 -7.37 -8.62 0.20
C GLN A 115 -7.51 -9.70 -0.87
N PHE A 116 -8.49 -10.60 -0.73
CA PHE A 116 -8.76 -11.65 -1.71
C PHE A 116 -9.10 -11.07 -3.08
N VAL A 117 -9.99 -10.08 -3.15
CA VAL A 117 -10.35 -9.41 -4.41
C VAL A 117 -9.13 -8.75 -5.04
N VAL A 118 -8.30 -8.05 -4.26
CA VAL A 118 -7.08 -7.39 -4.76
C VAL A 118 -6.07 -8.41 -5.29
N THR A 119 -5.87 -9.52 -4.58
CA THR A 119 -5.01 -10.63 -5.00
C THR A 119 -5.48 -11.26 -6.32
N VAL A 120 -6.79 -11.45 -6.51
CA VAL A 120 -7.36 -11.94 -7.77
C VAL A 120 -7.12 -10.95 -8.91
N LEU A 121 -7.34 -9.65 -8.69
CA LEU A 121 -7.07 -8.61 -9.70
C LEU A 121 -5.59 -8.56 -10.08
N PHE A 122 -4.70 -8.72 -9.10
CA PHE A 122 -3.26 -8.80 -9.34
C PHE A 122 -2.89 -10.02 -10.17
N TYR A 123 -3.42 -11.21 -9.84
CA TYR A 123 -3.24 -12.42 -10.63
C TYR A 123 -3.68 -12.23 -12.10
N ILE A 124 -4.87 -11.69 -12.32
CA ILE A 124 -5.39 -11.42 -13.67
C ILE A 124 -4.46 -10.45 -14.42
N SER A 125 -3.95 -9.43 -13.74
CA SER A 125 -3.04 -8.44 -14.32
C SER A 125 -1.68 -9.05 -14.70
N LEU A 126 -1.13 -9.95 -13.88
CA LEU A 126 0.09 -10.69 -14.20
C LEU A 126 -0.07 -11.55 -15.45
N ARG A 127 -1.22 -12.24 -15.58
CA ARG A 127 -1.53 -13.07 -16.75
C ARG A 127 -1.63 -12.24 -18.03
N HIS A 128 -2.26 -11.07 -17.97
CA HIS A 128 -2.33 -10.14 -19.12
C HIS A 128 -0.97 -9.56 -19.51
N ALA A 129 -0.10 -9.32 -18.52
CA ALA A 129 1.26 -8.82 -18.78
C ALA A 129 2.24 -9.91 -19.28
N GLY A 130 1.80 -11.18 -19.40
CA GLY A 130 2.64 -12.30 -19.82
C GLY A 130 3.78 -12.62 -18.83
N ILE A 131 3.60 -12.29 -17.55
CA ILE A 131 4.63 -12.51 -16.53
C ILE A 131 4.49 -13.93 -15.98
N SER A 132 5.57 -14.71 -16.07
CA SER A 132 5.63 -16.06 -15.52
C SER A 132 5.54 -16.03 -13.99
N MET A 133 4.86 -17.02 -13.41
CA MET A 133 4.75 -17.23 -11.96
C MET A 133 5.78 -18.24 -11.43
N ALA A 134 6.78 -18.58 -12.25
CA ALA A 134 7.86 -19.45 -11.83
C ALA A 134 8.65 -18.81 -10.67
N MET A 135 8.84 -19.59 -9.61
CA MET A 135 9.52 -19.15 -8.41
C MET A 135 10.96 -19.63 -8.42
N ILE A 136 11.90 -18.70 -8.28
CA ILE A 136 13.31 -19.05 -8.16
C ILE A 136 13.56 -19.52 -6.73
N ILE A 137 14.10 -20.72 -6.58
CA ILE A 137 14.53 -21.23 -5.28
C ILE A 137 15.85 -20.52 -4.92
N PRO A 138 15.94 -19.83 -3.77
CA PRO A 138 17.18 -19.20 -3.36
C PRO A 138 18.25 -20.28 -3.08
N PHE A 139 19.51 -19.97 -3.37
CA PHE A 139 20.68 -20.84 -3.13
C PHE A 139 20.82 -22.10 -4.02
N THR A 140 19.95 -22.31 -5.01
CA THR A 140 20.05 -23.45 -5.97
C THR A 140 20.69 -23.07 -7.32
N GLY A 141 21.27 -21.87 -7.44
CA GLY A 141 21.92 -21.44 -8.68
C GLY A 141 20.95 -20.95 -9.78
N GLY A 142 19.68 -20.70 -9.44
CA GLY A 142 18.71 -20.08 -10.36
C GLY A 142 17.65 -21.03 -10.92
N GLU A 143 17.49 -22.22 -10.33
CA GLU A 143 16.39 -23.11 -10.70
C GLU A 143 15.04 -22.46 -10.38
N ALA A 144 14.22 -22.32 -11.42
CA ALA A 144 12.88 -21.78 -11.33
C ALA A 144 11.86 -22.91 -11.37
N VAL A 145 11.03 -23.02 -10.33
CA VAL A 145 9.96 -24.01 -10.26
C VAL A 145 8.64 -23.32 -10.58
N ASP A 146 7.96 -23.82 -11.61
CA ASP A 146 6.59 -23.41 -11.91
C ASP A 146 5.62 -24.36 -11.19
N ILE A 147 5.01 -23.84 -10.12
CA ILE A 147 4.02 -24.54 -9.30
C ILE A 147 2.60 -24.48 -9.90
N GLY A 148 2.43 -23.87 -11.08
CA GLY A 148 1.17 -23.83 -11.81
C GLY A 148 0.02 -23.20 -11.01
N ILE A 149 -1.15 -23.83 -11.00
CA ILE A 149 -2.37 -23.32 -10.34
C ILE A 149 -2.20 -23.15 -8.82
N ILE A 150 -1.30 -23.92 -8.19
CA ILE A 150 -0.99 -23.82 -6.75
C ILE A 150 -0.37 -22.45 -6.42
N ALA A 151 0.18 -21.74 -7.41
CA ALA A 151 0.67 -20.37 -7.23
C ALA A 151 -0.42 -19.41 -6.72
N VAL A 152 -1.71 -19.63 -7.06
CA VAL A 152 -2.80 -18.71 -6.69
C VAL A 152 -3.08 -18.68 -5.17
N PRO A 153 -3.35 -19.81 -4.50
CA PRO A 153 -3.51 -19.81 -3.04
C PRO A 153 -2.22 -19.40 -2.32
N PHE A 154 -1.05 -19.76 -2.87
CA PHE A 154 0.23 -19.32 -2.31
C PHE A 154 0.39 -17.79 -2.39
N LEU A 155 0.04 -17.20 -3.53
CA LEU A 155 0.07 -15.74 -3.75
C LEU A 155 -0.90 -15.01 -2.82
N PHE A 156 -2.03 -15.61 -2.45
CA PHE A 156 -2.92 -15.05 -1.44
C PHE A 156 -2.34 -15.10 -0.01
N ILE A 157 -1.57 -16.13 0.34
CA ILE A 157 -0.96 -16.26 1.67
C ILE A 157 0.23 -15.31 1.84
N VAL A 158 0.98 -15.08 0.76
CA VAL A 158 2.20 -14.27 0.77
C VAL A 158 1.92 -12.77 0.72
N VAL A 159 0.83 -12.37 0.05
CA VAL A 159 0.40 -10.96 -0.10
C VAL A 159 -0.47 -10.54 1.07
#